data_AF-A0A0W0VXD6-F1
#
_entry.id   AF-A0A0W0VXD6-F1
#
_cell.length_a   1.000
_cell.length_b   1.000
_cell.length_c   1.000
_cell.angle_alpha   90.00
_cell.angle_beta   90.00
_cell.angle_gamma   90.00
#
_symmetry.space_group_name_H-M   'P 1'
#
loop_
_entity.id
_entity.type
_entity.pdbx_description
1 polymer ?
#
loop_
_entity_poly.entity_id
_entity_poly.type
_entity_poly.pdbx_seq_one_letter_code
_entity_poly.pdbx_strand_id
1 'polypeptide(L)'
;METALFYVLLGTGLRESEVITLNVGQYRQKGFCEVFRHKSKRISQKIPLPQESRAYLDQYLEKREALEEEPLFITRYGTRLQTLDVYQICNGY
;
A
#
# COMPACT_ATOMS: atom_id res chain seq x y z
N MET A 1 4.75 -9.25 5.04
CA MET A 1 4.15 -7.93 4.78
C MET A 1 5.03 -7.16 3.80
N GLU A 2 6.31 -7.11 4.10
CA GLU A 2 7.43 -6.52 3.38
C GLU A 2 7.40 -6.81 1.87
N THR A 3 7.21 -8.08 1.47
CA THR A 3 7.08 -8.46 0.05
C THR A 3 5.91 -7.73 -0.63
N ALA A 4 4.72 -7.70 -0.01
CA ALA A 4 3.58 -7.00 -0.57
C ALA A 4 3.82 -5.49 -0.68
N LEU A 5 4.43 -4.88 0.35
CA LEU A 5 4.81 -3.47 0.34
C LEU A 5 5.79 -3.16 -0.80
N PHE A 6 6.83 -3.98 -0.95
CA PHE A 6 7.85 -3.83 -1.99
C PHE A 6 7.24 -3.92 -3.40
N TYR A 7 6.42 -4.94 -3.66
CA TYR A 7 5.78 -5.11 -4.97
C TYR A 7 4.71 -4.05 -5.27
N VAL A 8 4.07 -3.47 -4.25
CA VAL A 8 3.18 -2.31 -4.41
C VAL A 8 3.97 -1.07 -4.81
N LEU A 9 5.06 -0.76 -4.09
CA LEU A 9 5.92 0.39 -4.43
C LEU A 9 6.49 0.25 -5.84
N LEU A 10 7.06 -0.92 -6.15
CA LEU A 10 7.64 -1.22 -7.46
C LEU A 10 6.59 -1.21 -8.58
N GLY A 11 5.44 -1.86 -8.35
CA GLY A 11 4.40 -2.04 -9.37
C GLY A 11 3.59 -0.77 -9.67
N THR A 12 3.54 0.19 -8.74
CA THR A 12 2.75 1.42 -8.91
C THR A 12 3.59 2.68 -9.10
N GLY A 13 4.86 2.65 -8.71
CA GLY A 13 5.70 3.85 -8.61
C GLY A 13 5.18 4.88 -7.60
N LEU A 14 4.33 4.46 -6.66
CA LEU A 14 3.89 5.32 -5.56
C LEU A 14 5.06 5.65 -4.65
N ARG A 15 5.03 6.88 -4.10
CA ARG A 15 5.96 7.24 -3.03
C ARG A 15 5.57 6.53 -1.75
N GLU A 16 6.53 6.27 -0.88
CA GLU A 16 6.31 5.69 0.44
C GLU A 16 5.21 6.44 1.21
N SER A 17 5.27 7.78 1.22
CA SER A 17 4.28 8.64 1.87
C SER A 17 2.87 8.53 1.27
N GLU A 18 2.76 8.18 -0.01
CA GLU A 18 1.47 7.95 -0.66
C GLU A 18 0.93 6.56 -0.35
N VAL A 19 1.80 5.55 -0.23
CA VAL A 19 1.39 4.18 0.14
C VAL A 19 0.89 4.12 1.58
N ILE A 20 1.61 4.74 2.52
CA ILE A 20 1.24 4.67 3.95
C ILE A 20 -0.08 5.37 4.26
N THR A 21 -0.62 6.21 3.36
CA THR A 21 -1.91 6.87 3.57
C THR A 21 -3.09 6.08 3.02
N LEU A 22 -2.85 5.00 2.27
CA LEU A 22 -3.90 4.18 1.70
C LEU A 22 -4.68 3.39 2.76
N ASN A 23 -5.96 3.20 2.48
CA ASN A 23 -6.81 2.22 3.14
C ASN A 23 -7.06 1.00 2.23
N VAL A 24 -7.47 -0.10 2.84
CA VAL A 24 -7.81 -1.34 2.11
C VAL A 24 -8.93 -1.09 1.09
N GLY A 25 -9.96 -0.32 1.43
CA GLY A 25 -11.07 -0.01 0.52
C GLY A 25 -10.66 0.80 -0.73
N GLN A 26 -9.45 1.38 -0.74
CA GLN A 26 -8.90 2.03 -1.94
C GLN A 26 -8.29 1.02 -2.91
N TYR A 27 -7.99 -0.20 -2.48
CA TYR A 27 -7.53 -1.29 -3.34
C TYR A 27 -8.72 -2.01 -3.98
N ARG A 28 -9.04 -1.62 -5.22
CA ARG A 28 -10.17 -2.17 -5.99
C ARG A 28 -9.93 -2.02 -7.48
N GLN A 29 -10.72 -2.70 -8.31
CA GLN A 29 -10.65 -2.60 -9.78
C GLN A 29 -9.24 -2.83 -10.37
N LYS A 30 -8.51 -3.80 -9.81
CA LYS A 30 -7.14 -4.18 -10.20
C LYS A 30 -6.09 -3.08 -9.96
N GLY A 31 -6.28 -2.24 -8.93
CA GLY A 31 -5.34 -1.16 -8.60
C GLY A 31 -5.77 -0.38 -7.37
N PHE A 32 -5.27 0.85 -7.26
CA PHE A 32 -5.66 1.80 -6.23
C PHE A 32 -6.51 2.93 -6.81
N CYS A 33 -7.61 3.26 -6.14
CA CYS A 33 -8.49 4.35 -6.50
C CYS A 33 -8.36 5.51 -5.49
N GLU A 34 -8.62 6.73 -5.98
CA GLU A 34 -8.70 7.95 -5.14
C GLU A 34 -7.42 8.20 -4.33
N VAL A 35 -6.26 8.00 -4.95
CA VAL A 35 -4.97 8.12 -4.27
C VAL A 35 -4.57 9.59 -4.14
N PHE A 36 -4.36 10.04 -2.91
CA PHE A 36 -3.93 11.41 -2.64
C PHE A 36 -2.45 11.61 -2.95
N ARG A 37 -2.15 12.54 -3.85
CA ARG A 37 -0.80 12.92 -4.25
C ARG A 37 -0.34 14.13 -3.43
N HIS A 38 0.51 13.89 -2.44
CA HIS A 38 0.96 14.94 -1.51
C HIS A 38 1.63 16.13 -2.21
N LYS A 39 2.50 15.88 -3.20
CA LYS A 39 3.25 16.95 -3.89
C LYS A 39 2.34 17.91 -4.65
N SER A 40 1.34 17.39 -5.36
CA SER A 40 0.44 18.19 -6.19
C SER A 40 -0.86 18.59 -5.47
N LYS A 41 -1.13 18.03 -4.28
CA LYS A 41 -2.43 18.12 -3.59
C LYS A 41 -3.60 17.70 -4.49
N ARG A 42 -3.39 16.66 -5.31
CA ARG A 42 -4.41 16.15 -6.26
C ARG A 42 -4.79 14.72 -5.92
N ILE A 43 -5.98 14.31 -6.33
CA ILE A 43 -6.42 12.92 -6.25
C ILE A 43 -6.19 12.26 -7.60
N SER A 44 -5.44 11.17 -7.60
CA SER A 44 -5.32 10.28 -8.76
C SER A 44 -6.49 9.32 -8.76
N GLN A 45 -7.27 9.34 -9.84
CA GLN A 45 -8.49 8.53 -9.93
C GLN A 45 -8.19 7.03 -9.93
N LYS A 46 -7.11 6.62 -10.61
CA LYS A 46 -6.71 5.22 -10.69
C LYS A 46 -5.21 5.07 -10.85
N ILE A 47 -4.65 4.10 -10.13
CA ILE A 47 -3.28 3.63 -10.25
C ILE A 47 -3.34 2.12 -10.47
N PRO A 48 -2.99 1.61 -11.67
CA PRO A 48 -3.02 0.18 -11.92
C PRO A 48 -1.99 -0.56 -11.05
N LEU A 49 -2.33 -1.76 -10.61
CA LEU A 49 -1.41 -2.66 -9.91
C LEU A 49 -1.19 -3.94 -10.74
N PRO A 50 0.05 -4.29 -11.12
CA PRO A 50 0.36 -5.51 -11.87
C PRO A 50 -0.18 -6.77 -11.20
N GLN A 51 -0.49 -7.80 -11.99
CA GLN A 51 -1.08 -9.05 -11.48
C GLN A 51 -0.22 -9.72 -10.40
N GLU A 52 1.09 -9.75 -10.59
CA GLU A 52 2.02 -10.32 -9.63
C GLU A 52 1.98 -9.55 -8.30
N SER A 53 2.07 -8.21 -8.35
CA SER A 53 1.95 -7.38 -7.15
C SER A 53 0.61 -7.54 -6.43
N ARG A 54 -0.48 -7.74 -7.19
CA ARG A 54 -1.80 -8.04 -6.62
C ARG A 54 -1.78 -9.35 -5.84
N ALA A 55 -1.18 -10.42 -6.37
CA ALA A 55 -1.13 -11.70 -5.67
C ALA A 55 -0.46 -11.60 -4.29
N TYR A 56 0.66 -10.86 -4.18
CA TYR A 56 1.30 -10.64 -2.89
C TYR A 56 0.47 -9.77 -1.94
N LEU A 57 -0.21 -8.76 -2.47
CA LEU A 57 -1.08 -7.88 -1.67
C LEU A 57 -2.32 -8.63 -1.17
N ASP A 58 -2.98 -9.39 -2.05
CA ASP A 58 -4.15 -10.21 -1.74
C ASP A 58 -3.80 -11.21 -0.62
N GLN A 59 -2.69 -11.96 -0.76
CA GLN A 59 -2.22 -12.89 0.27
C GLN A 59 -1.97 -12.21 1.62
N TYR A 60 -1.42 -10.99 1.62
CA TYR A 60 -1.19 -10.25 2.85
C TYR A 60 -2.50 -9.78 3.52
N LEU A 61 -3.45 -9.27 2.73
CA LEU A 61 -4.75 -8.79 3.25
C LEU A 61 -5.63 -9.93 3.75
N GLU A 62 -5.66 -11.06 3.03
CA GLU A 62 -6.38 -12.27 3.43
C GLU A 62 -5.87 -12.82 4.76
N LYS A 63 -4.55 -12.94 4.92
CA LYS A 63 -3.94 -13.42 6.17
C LYS A 63 -4.24 -12.52 7.37
N ARG A 64 -4.47 -11.24 7.12
CA ARG A 64 -4.77 -10.23 8.14
C ARG A 64 -6.26 -10.13 8.47
N GLU A 65 -7.13 -10.72 7.65
CA GLU A 65 -8.59 -10.53 7.71
C GLU A 65 -8.97 -9.03 7.67
N ALA A 66 -8.30 -8.30 6.77
CA ALA A 66 -8.35 -6.85 6.70
C ALA A 66 -9.73 -6.29 6.34
N LEU A 67 -10.17 -5.25 7.05
CA LEU A 67 -11.40 -4.49 6.76
C LEU A 67 -11.11 -3.26 5.90
N GLU A 68 -12.13 -2.80 5.15
CA GLU A 68 -11.97 -1.73 4.15
C GLU A 68 -11.49 -0.39 4.73
N GLU A 69 -11.90 -0.07 5.94
CA GLU A 69 -11.55 1.18 6.65
C GLU A 69 -10.15 1.18 7.27
N GLU A 70 -9.52 0.01 7.36
CA GLU A 70 -8.20 -0.12 7.95
C GLU A 70 -7.10 0.40 7.03
N PRO A 71 -5.94 0.80 7.61
CA PRO A 71 -4.75 1.09 6.84
C PRO A 71 -4.38 -0.09 5.91
N LEU A 72 -3.95 0.22 4.69
CA LEU A 72 -3.52 -0.81 3.74
C LEU A 72 -2.37 -1.62 4.31
N PHE A 73 -1.40 -0.96 4.94
CA PHE A 73 -0.30 -1.61 5.65
C PHE A 73 -0.25 -1.17 7.11
N ILE A 74 0.01 -2.12 7.99
CA ILE A 74 0.13 -1.91 9.44
C ILE A 74 1.49 -2.41 9.94
N THR A 75 1.95 -1.90 11.08
CA THR A 75 3.07 -2.44 11.83
C THR A 75 2.69 -3.76 12.50
N ARG A 76 3.66 -4.46 13.08
CA ARG A 76 3.42 -5.62 13.96
C ARG A 76 2.51 -5.33 15.16
N TYR A 77 2.31 -4.05 15.50
CA TYR A 77 1.47 -3.59 16.60
C TYR A 77 0.06 -3.18 16.16
N GLY A 78 -0.31 -3.38 14.89
CA GLY A 78 -1.64 -3.01 14.39
C GLY A 78 -1.81 -1.53 14.04
N THR A 79 -0.74 -0.73 14.11
CA THR A 79 -0.80 0.70 13.79
C THR A 79 -0.44 0.96 12.33
N ARG A 80 -0.96 2.03 11.72
CA ARG A 80 -0.58 2.45 10.35
C ARG A 80 0.94 2.63 10.26
N LEU A 81 1.55 2.06 9.21
CA LEU A 81 2.97 2.28 8.91
C LEU A 81 3.28 3.78 8.76
N GLN A 82 4.42 4.20 9.26
CA GLN A 82 4.99 5.51 9.02
C GLN A 82 6.06 5.42 7.93
N THR A 83 6.44 6.56 7.34
CA THR A 83 7.50 6.62 6.32
C THR A 83 8.81 6.00 6.83
N LEU A 84 9.14 6.22 8.11
CA LEU A 84 10.35 5.65 8.71
C LEU A 84 10.32 4.12 8.76
N ASP A 85 9.15 3.52 9.01
CA ASP A 85 9.00 2.06 9.02
C ASP A 85 9.24 1.49 7.61
N VAL A 86 8.71 2.15 6.58
CA VAL A 86 8.93 1.77 5.18
C VAL A 86 10.41 1.85 4.82
N TYR A 87 11.09 2.93 5.20
CA TYR A 87 12.53 3.10 4.97
C TYR A 87 13.35 2.00 5.65
N GLN A 88 13.02 1.64 6.90
CA GLN A 88 13.69 0.54 7.61
C GLN A 88 13.46 -0.81 6.94
N ILE A 89 12.24 -1.06 6.46
CA ILE A 89 11.91 -2.27 5.69
C ILE A 89 12.73 -2.30 4.39
N CYS A 90 12.78 -1.21 3.63
CA CYS A 90 13.49 -1.17 2.35
C CYS A 90 15.03 -1.26 2.48
N ASN A 91 15.62 -0.78 3.57
CA ASN A 91 17.07 -0.86 3.80
C ASN A 91 17.53 -2.14 4.53
N GLY A 92 16.61 -2.88 5.14
CA GLY A 92 16.92 -4.11 5.87
C GLY A 92 17.01 -5.36 4.99
N TYR A 93 16.77 -5.23 3.68
CA TYR A 93 16.86 -6.31 2.68
C TYR A 93 18.17 -6.26 1.90
#